data_AF-A0A6G3LRX5-F1
#
_entry.id   AF-A0A6G3LRX5-F1
#
_cell.length_a   1.000
_cell.length_b   1.000
_cell.length_c   1.000
_cell.angle_alpha   90.00
_cell.angle_beta   90.00
_cell.angle_gamma   90.00
#
_symmetry.space_group_name_H-M   'P 1'
#
loop_
_entity.id
_entity.type
_entity.pdbx_description
1 polymer ?
#
loop_
_entity_poly.entity_id
_entity_poly.type
_entity_poly.pdbx_seq_one_letter_code
_entity_poly.pdbx_strand_id
1 'polypeptide(L)'
;MRLREPPRIKVLEAAGAIADGRVHLAKGLTPDRLDATVVSSEGDRRYRVVVVKEGGGYRVYSDDNGTRLRGYVGYPIISVLMLAGALPRDEQVEVALKGIDWRRLNETYKKYSVVEEIVLKRASEQVPRGRVEAFREKVMGELRKVPFTYDESLAKG
;
A
#
# COMPACT_ATOMS: atom_id res chain seq x y z
N MET A 1 -18.77 -3.34 0.24
CA MET A 1 -18.70 -1.86 0.08
C MET A 1 -17.65 -1.51 -0.96
N ARG A 2 -17.90 -0.64 -1.94
CA ARG A 2 -16.85 -0.23 -2.90
C ARG A 2 -15.84 0.70 -2.21
N LEU A 3 -14.55 0.42 -2.36
CA LEU A 3 -13.47 1.24 -1.84
C LEU A 3 -13.14 2.39 -2.80
N ARG A 4 -12.80 3.55 -2.23
CA ARG A 4 -12.34 4.73 -2.96
C ARG A 4 -10.86 4.66 -3.29
N GLU A 5 -10.43 5.56 -4.18
CA GLU A 5 -9.00 5.82 -4.39
C GLU A 5 -8.32 6.21 -3.07
N PRO A 6 -7.09 5.72 -2.83
CA PRO A 6 -6.31 6.12 -1.67
C PRO A 6 -5.78 7.55 -1.81
N PRO A 7 -5.44 8.20 -0.68
CA PRO A 7 -4.50 9.31 -0.71
C PRO A 7 -3.21 8.89 -1.43
N ARG A 8 -2.72 9.70 -2.38
CA ARG A 8 -1.59 9.36 -3.26
C ARG A 8 -0.33 8.95 -2.49
N ILE A 9 -0.10 9.54 -1.32
CA ILE A 9 1.01 9.20 -0.43
C ILE A 9 1.00 7.73 0.02
N LYS A 10 -0.16 7.07 0.07
CA LYS A 10 -0.27 5.65 0.47
C LYS A 10 0.42 4.69 -0.51
N VAL A 11 0.62 5.11 -1.76
CA VAL A 11 1.46 4.38 -2.72
C VAL A 11 2.92 4.37 -2.26
N LEU A 12 3.44 5.50 -1.80
CA LEU A 12 4.82 5.62 -1.31
C LEU A 12 4.99 4.86 0.02
N GLU A 13 3.98 4.90 0.89
CA GLU A 13 3.96 4.11 2.13
C GLU A 13 3.99 2.59 1.87
N ALA A 14 3.26 2.13 0.85
CA ALA A 14 3.28 0.74 0.41
C ALA A 14 4.66 0.33 -0.13
N ALA A 15 5.28 1.16 -0.97
CA ALA A 15 6.63 0.93 -1.49
C ALA A 15 7.68 0.85 -0.37
N GLY A 16 7.63 1.78 0.59
CA GLY A 16 8.51 1.74 1.77
C GLY A 16 8.30 0.48 2.61
N ALA A 17 7.06 0.02 2.78
CA ALA A 17 6.77 -1.22 3.50
C ALA A 17 7.38 -2.47 2.86
N ILE A 18 7.46 -2.50 1.53
CA ILE A 18 8.14 -3.56 0.79
C ILE A 18 9.64 -3.54 1.07
N ALA A 19 10.29 -2.38 0.94
CA ALA A 19 11.72 -2.23 1.18
C ALA A 19 12.14 -2.47 2.64
N ASP A 20 11.23 -2.22 3.59
CA ASP A 20 11.39 -2.54 5.00
C ASP A 20 11.21 -4.04 5.31
N GLY A 21 10.78 -4.84 4.33
CA GLY A 21 10.49 -6.26 4.53
C GLY A 21 9.26 -6.50 5.41
N ARG A 22 8.33 -5.54 5.49
CA ARG A 22 7.15 -5.59 6.37
C ARG A 22 5.94 -6.33 5.78
N VAL A 23 6.05 -6.83 4.55
CA VAL A 23 4.95 -7.49 3.83
C VAL A 23 5.26 -8.98 3.72
N HIS A 24 4.43 -9.80 4.35
CA HIS A 24 4.60 -11.25 4.42
C HIS A 24 3.44 -11.95 3.73
N LEU A 25 3.67 -12.48 2.54
CA LEU A 25 2.68 -13.29 1.84
C LEU A 25 2.60 -14.69 2.46
N ALA A 26 1.40 -15.27 2.54
CA ALA A 26 1.18 -16.63 3.00
C ALA A 26 1.71 -17.67 1.99
N LYS A 27 1.87 -18.92 2.42
CA LYS A 27 2.20 -20.03 1.52
C LYS A 27 0.94 -20.49 0.76
N GLY A 28 1.13 -21.04 -0.44
CA GLY A 28 0.03 -21.64 -1.22
C GLY A 28 -0.90 -20.63 -1.89
N LEU A 29 -0.41 -19.43 -2.20
CA LEU A 29 -1.17 -18.41 -2.93
C LEU A 29 -1.57 -18.91 -4.31
N THR A 30 -2.67 -18.38 -4.84
CA THR A 30 -3.06 -18.57 -6.23
C THR A 30 -3.05 -17.23 -6.95
N PRO A 31 -3.02 -17.19 -8.29
CA PRO A 31 -3.18 -15.94 -9.05
C PRO A 31 -4.47 -15.18 -8.70
N ASP A 32 -5.48 -15.89 -8.21
CA ASP A 32 -6.80 -15.35 -7.89
C ASP A 32 -7.00 -15.10 -6.39
N ARG A 33 -6.11 -15.56 -5.52
CA ARG A 33 -6.19 -15.33 -4.08
C ARG A 33 -4.83 -15.11 -3.44
N LEU A 34 -4.69 -13.95 -2.82
CA LEU A 34 -3.54 -13.54 -2.03
C LEU A 34 -3.95 -13.39 -0.57
N ASP A 35 -3.22 -14.04 0.32
CA ASP A 35 -3.33 -13.86 1.77
C ASP A 35 -1.99 -13.34 2.29
N ALA A 36 -2.01 -12.31 3.13
CA ALA A 36 -0.80 -11.67 3.62
C ALA A 36 -0.97 -11.05 5.01
N THR A 37 0.17 -10.82 5.68
CA THR A 37 0.28 -9.98 6.87
C THR A 37 1.21 -8.80 6.57
N VAL A 38 0.79 -7.59 6.92
CA VAL A 38 1.60 -6.37 6.74
C VAL A 38 1.84 -5.71 8.08
N VAL A 39 3.11 -5.48 8.42
CA VAL A 39 3.51 -4.86 9.70
C VAL A 39 3.50 -3.33 9.57
N SER A 40 3.06 -2.61 10.61
CA SER A 40 3.15 -1.15 10.70
C SER A 40 4.61 -0.67 10.67
N SER A 41 4.85 0.61 10.36
CA SER A 41 6.21 1.18 10.34
C SER A 41 6.93 1.12 11.69
N GLU A 42 6.18 1.08 12.79
CA GLU A 42 6.72 0.98 14.16
C GLU A 42 6.83 -0.47 14.65
N GLY A 43 6.36 -1.45 13.88
CA GLY A 43 6.43 -2.86 14.26
C GLY A 43 5.35 -3.34 15.25
N ASP A 44 4.55 -2.43 15.78
CA ASP A 44 3.61 -2.68 16.88
C ASP A 44 2.25 -3.26 16.43
N ARG A 45 1.92 -3.14 15.15
CA ARG A 45 0.66 -3.63 14.57
C ARG A 45 0.92 -4.53 13.38
N ARG A 46 0.06 -5.53 13.22
CA ARG A 46 0.02 -6.43 12.07
C ARG A 46 -1.35 -6.36 11.46
N TYR A 47 -1.40 -6.06 10.17
CA TYR A 47 -2.62 -5.98 9.40
C TYR A 47 -2.81 -7.27 8.61
N ARG A 48 -3.97 -7.91 8.73
CA ARG A 48 -4.33 -9.04 7.87
C ARG A 48 -4.89 -8.51 6.56
N VAL A 49 -4.34 -8.99 5.45
CA VAL A 49 -4.77 -8.62 4.10
C VAL A 49 -5.19 -9.87 3.33
N VAL A 50 -6.36 -9.81 2.71
CA VAL A 50 -6.83 -10.81 1.77
C VAL A 50 -7.26 -10.11 0.49
N VAL A 51 -6.79 -10.59 -0.66
CA VAL A 51 -7.18 -10.09 -1.97
C VAL A 51 -7.63 -11.27 -2.81
N VAL A 52 -8.87 -11.22 -3.29
CA VAL A 52 -9.44 -12.21 -4.21
C VAL A 52 -9.73 -11.49 -5.53
N LYS A 53 -9.13 -11.97 -6.62
CA LYS A 53 -9.44 -11.50 -7.96
C LYS A 53 -10.77 -12.12 -8.38
N GLU A 54 -11.72 -11.27 -8.77
CA GLU A 54 -13.05 -11.72 -9.17
C GLU A 54 -13.56 -10.84 -10.31
N GLY A 55 -13.84 -11.48 -11.46
CA GLY A 55 -14.21 -10.77 -12.68
C GLY A 55 -13.17 -9.72 -13.08
N GLY A 56 -13.63 -8.50 -13.36
CA GLY A 56 -12.77 -7.36 -13.71
C GLY A 56 -12.19 -6.60 -12.51
N GLY A 57 -12.31 -7.11 -11.29
CA GLY A 57 -12.00 -6.39 -10.05
C GLY A 57 -11.34 -7.23 -8.96
N TYR A 58 -11.30 -6.66 -7.75
CA TYR A 58 -10.86 -7.34 -6.54
C TYR A 58 -11.88 -7.23 -5.42
N ARG A 59 -12.19 -8.37 -4.79
CA ARG A 59 -12.74 -8.42 -3.44
C ARG A 59 -11.58 -8.41 -2.45
N VAL A 60 -11.63 -7.52 -1.47
CA VAL A 60 -10.51 -7.29 -0.56
C VAL A 60 -10.95 -7.21 0.88
N TYR A 61 -10.06 -7.61 1.77
CA TYR A 61 -10.14 -7.36 3.20
C TYR A 61 -8.80 -6.81 3.67
N SER A 62 -8.88 -5.79 4.52
CA SER A 62 -7.79 -5.32 5.36
C SER A 62 -8.38 -4.77 6.64
N ASP A 63 -7.80 -5.12 7.78
CA ASP A 63 -8.13 -4.56 9.10
C ASP A 63 -7.44 -3.21 9.37
N ASP A 64 -6.66 -2.69 8.42
CA ASP A 64 -6.08 -1.36 8.54
C ASP A 64 -7.16 -0.27 8.58
N ASN A 65 -6.92 0.76 9.39
CA ASN A 65 -7.89 1.84 9.61
C ASN A 65 -8.24 2.62 8.32
N GLY A 66 -7.31 2.71 7.35
CA GLY A 66 -7.57 3.35 6.06
C GLY A 66 -8.63 2.60 5.27
N THR A 67 -8.53 1.28 5.22
CA THR A 67 -9.54 0.43 4.58
C THR A 67 -10.82 0.36 5.41
N ARG A 68 -10.72 -0.06 6.68
CA ARG A 68 -11.87 -0.36 7.53
C ARG A 68 -12.68 0.87 7.95
N LEU A 69 -12.03 1.97 8.31
CA LEU A 69 -12.70 3.18 8.82
C LEU A 69 -12.84 4.29 7.79
N ARG A 70 -11.90 4.39 6.83
CA ARG A 70 -11.92 5.46 5.81
C ARG A 70 -12.42 4.98 4.45
N GLY A 71 -12.56 3.68 4.21
CA GLY A 71 -13.18 3.14 2.99
C GLY A 71 -12.41 3.44 1.71
N TYR A 72 -11.07 3.43 1.75
CA TYR A 72 -10.21 3.49 0.55
C TYR A 72 -9.28 2.27 0.49
N VAL A 73 -8.64 2.03 -0.65
CA VAL A 73 -7.65 0.94 -0.81
C VAL A 73 -6.39 1.23 0.03
N GLY A 74 -6.26 0.65 1.21
CA GLY A 74 -5.15 0.90 2.13
C GLY A 74 -3.77 0.52 1.59
N TYR A 75 -2.71 1.13 2.14
CA TYR A 75 -1.32 0.78 1.79
C TYR A 75 -1.01 -0.72 1.94
N PRO A 76 -1.59 -1.48 2.89
CA PRO A 76 -1.34 -2.92 2.99
C PRO A 76 -1.81 -3.65 1.72
N ILE A 77 -3.01 -3.34 1.23
CA ILE A 77 -3.55 -3.93 -0.01
C ILE A 77 -2.66 -3.56 -1.20
N ILE A 78 -2.26 -2.29 -1.32
CA ILE A 78 -1.39 -1.82 -2.41
C ILE A 78 -0.06 -2.58 -2.40
N SER A 79 0.57 -2.74 -1.23
CA SER A 79 1.86 -3.42 -1.11
C SER A 79 1.79 -4.91 -1.47
N VAL A 80 0.69 -5.58 -1.13
CA VAL A 80 0.45 -6.99 -1.49
C VAL A 80 0.28 -7.15 -2.99
N LEU A 81 -0.51 -6.27 -3.63
CA LEU A 81 -0.69 -6.28 -5.08
C LEU A 81 0.61 -5.96 -5.84
N MET A 82 1.44 -5.06 -5.32
CA MET A 82 2.78 -4.79 -5.86
C MET A 82 3.66 -6.04 -5.82
N LEU A 83 3.75 -6.73 -4.67
CA LEU A 83 4.55 -7.95 -4.55
C LEU A 83 4.02 -9.11 -5.42
N ALA A 84 2.71 -9.18 -5.62
CA ALA A 84 2.07 -10.16 -6.51
C ALA A 84 2.18 -9.80 -8.00
N GLY A 85 2.81 -8.68 -8.36
CA GLY A 85 2.97 -8.24 -9.74
C GLY A 85 1.71 -7.66 -10.40
N ALA A 86 0.64 -7.45 -9.62
CA ALA A 86 -0.60 -6.84 -10.10
C ALA A 86 -0.52 -5.30 -10.16
N LEU A 87 0.40 -4.69 -9.40
CA LEU A 87 0.74 -3.28 -9.48
C LEU A 87 2.23 -3.10 -9.78
N PRO A 88 2.62 -2.01 -10.48
CA PRO A 88 4.00 -1.78 -10.84
C PRO A 88 4.86 -1.50 -9.61
N ARG A 89 6.13 -1.93 -9.69
CA ARG A 89 7.18 -1.69 -8.70
C ARG A 89 8.31 -0.89 -9.32
N ASP A 90 9.04 -0.15 -8.49
CA ASP A 90 10.30 0.50 -8.83
C ASP A 90 11.25 0.35 -7.64
N GLU A 91 12.16 -0.62 -7.73
CA GLU A 91 13.06 -1.00 -6.63
C GLU A 91 13.90 0.19 -6.13
N GLN A 92 14.34 1.08 -7.01
CA GLN A 92 15.13 2.25 -6.60
C GLN A 92 14.29 3.22 -5.77
N VAL A 93 13.02 3.41 -6.14
CA VAL A 93 12.07 4.22 -5.36
C VAL A 93 11.74 3.54 -4.03
N GLU A 94 11.49 2.22 -4.03
CA GLU A 94 11.25 1.45 -2.81
C GLU A 94 12.41 1.59 -1.82
N VAL A 95 13.65 1.38 -2.27
CA VAL A 95 14.86 1.52 -1.45
C VAL A 95 15.01 2.94 -0.90
N ALA A 96 14.76 3.97 -1.72
CA ALA A 96 14.80 5.36 -1.27
C ALA A 96 13.76 5.70 -0.18
N LEU A 97 12.67 4.93 -0.11
CA LEU A 97 11.60 5.08 0.87
C LEU A 97 11.77 4.18 2.11
N LYS A 98 12.82 3.36 2.16
CA LYS A 98 13.12 2.44 3.26
C LYS A 98 13.39 3.21 4.56
N GLY A 99 12.88 2.70 5.67
CA GLY A 99 13.10 3.23 7.02
C GLY A 99 12.41 4.57 7.27
N ILE A 100 11.34 4.90 6.53
CA ILE A 100 10.49 6.05 6.84
C ILE A 100 9.53 5.67 7.96
N ASP A 101 9.55 6.45 9.05
CA ASP A 101 8.61 6.31 10.16
C ASP A 101 7.26 6.99 9.82
N TRP A 102 6.50 6.30 8.96
CA TRP A 102 5.25 6.81 8.40
C TRP A 102 4.22 7.15 9.48
N ARG A 103 4.10 6.33 10.53
CA ARG A 103 3.15 6.57 11.61
C ARG A 103 3.50 7.85 12.36
N ARG A 104 4.74 7.99 12.83
CA ARG A 104 5.18 9.20 13.54
C ARG A 104 4.98 10.45 12.70
N LEU A 105 5.35 10.42 11.41
CA LEU A 105 5.14 11.57 10.52
C LEU A 105 3.65 11.91 10.36
N ASN A 106 2.80 10.91 10.14
CA ASN A 106 1.36 11.11 10.00
C ASN A 106 0.71 11.64 11.30
N GLU A 107 1.11 11.15 12.46
CA GLU A 107 0.58 11.59 13.76
C GLU A 107 1.09 13.00 14.15
N THR A 108 2.34 13.32 13.81
CA THR A 108 2.95 14.63 14.08
C THR A 108 2.32 15.72 13.23
N TYR A 109 2.27 15.52 11.90
CA TYR A 109 1.88 16.58 10.98
C TYR A 109 0.38 16.58 10.65
N LYS A 110 -0.30 15.42 10.76
CA LYS A 110 -1.74 15.24 10.49
C LYS A 110 -2.22 15.79 9.14
N LYS A 111 -1.30 16.03 8.21
CA LYS A 111 -1.54 16.64 6.90
C LYS A 111 -0.66 15.94 5.87
N TYR A 112 -1.29 15.17 4.98
CA TYR A 112 -0.57 14.35 4.01
C TYR A 112 0.34 15.15 3.09
N SER A 113 -0.03 16.37 2.67
CA SER A 113 0.84 17.17 1.81
C SER A 113 2.18 17.54 2.47
N VAL A 114 2.20 17.71 3.80
CA VAL A 114 3.43 18.00 4.54
C VAL A 114 4.28 16.75 4.68
N VAL A 115 3.66 15.63 5.02
CA VAL A 115 4.36 14.33 5.09
C VAL A 115 4.93 13.95 3.74
N GLU A 116 4.17 14.14 2.66
CA GLU A 116 4.60 13.83 1.31
C GLU A 116 5.81 14.67 0.90
N GLU A 117 5.84 15.97 1.20
CA GLU A 117 7.00 16.82 0.89
C GLU A 117 8.26 16.38 1.66
N ILE A 118 8.12 16.02 2.94
CA ILE A 118 9.23 15.50 3.76
C ILE A 118 9.77 14.20 3.14
N VAL A 119 8.88 13.29 2.76
CA VAL A 119 9.23 12.02 2.14
C VAL A 119 9.92 12.22 0.79
N LEU A 120 9.36 13.08 -0.07
CA LEU A 120 9.93 13.38 -1.38
C LEU A 120 11.31 14.02 -1.25
N LYS A 121 11.50 14.95 -0.31
CA LYS A 121 12.81 15.56 -0.03
C LYS A 121 13.83 14.50 0.38
N ARG A 122 13.47 13.60 1.30
CA ARG A 122 14.35 12.51 1.74
C ARG A 122 14.68 11.54 0.60
N ALA A 123 13.67 11.07 -0.13
CA ALA A 123 13.88 10.14 -1.24
C ALA A 123 14.74 10.76 -2.35
N SER A 124 14.66 12.09 -2.53
CA SER A 124 15.45 12.85 -3.52
C SER A 124 16.95 12.81 -3.30
N GLU A 125 17.41 12.40 -2.10
CA GLU A 125 18.83 12.17 -1.81
C GLU A 125 19.38 10.92 -2.51
N GLN A 126 18.50 9.99 -2.92
CA GLN A 126 18.87 8.71 -3.53
C GLN A 126 18.36 8.55 -4.96
N VAL A 127 17.18 9.08 -5.28
CA VAL A 127 16.56 8.98 -6.61
C VAL A 127 15.95 10.32 -7.02
N PRO A 128 15.95 10.71 -8.30
CA PRO A 128 15.35 11.97 -8.72
C PRO A 128 13.87 12.07 -8.29
N ARG A 129 13.46 13.22 -7.74
CA ARG A 129 12.07 13.48 -7.30
C ARG A 129 11.05 13.07 -8.37
N GLY A 130 11.29 13.45 -9.62
CA GLY A 130 10.41 13.13 -10.74
C GLY A 130 10.19 11.63 -10.97
N ARG A 131 11.16 10.78 -10.59
CA ARG A 131 10.99 9.31 -10.65
C ARG A 131 10.03 8.81 -9.59
N VAL A 132 10.14 9.33 -8.35
CA VAL A 132 9.22 8.99 -7.25
C VAL A 132 7.80 9.42 -7.60
N GLU A 133 7.65 10.63 -8.14
CA GLU A 133 6.36 11.16 -8.56
C GLU A 133 5.76 10.38 -9.73
N ALA A 134 6.57 10.05 -10.75
CA ALA A 134 6.13 9.23 -11.88
C ALA A 134 5.71 7.82 -11.45
N PHE A 135 6.47 7.19 -10.55
CA PHE A 135 6.10 5.90 -9.95
C PHE A 135 4.74 5.98 -9.25
N ARG A 136 4.53 7.00 -8.40
CA ARG A 136 3.26 7.23 -7.71
C ARG A 136 2.10 7.38 -8.69
N GLU A 137 2.26 8.20 -9.73
CA GLU A 137 1.20 8.39 -10.73
C GLU A 137 0.90 7.14 -11.52
N LYS A 138 1.93 6.37 -11.88
CA LYS A 138 1.76 5.10 -12.59
C LYS A 138 0.90 4.13 -11.77
N VAL A 139 1.22 3.94 -10.49
CA VAL A 139 0.45 3.06 -9.59
C VAL A 139 -0.98 3.59 -9.39
N MET A 140 -1.15 4.89 -9.16
CA MET A 140 -2.48 5.51 -9.04
C MET A 140 -3.32 5.31 -10.32
N GLY A 141 -2.69 5.38 -11.48
CA GLY A 141 -3.31 5.10 -12.77
C GLY A 141 -3.81 3.66 -12.87
N GLU A 142 -3.02 2.67 -12.45
CA GLU A 142 -3.45 1.26 -12.43
C GLU A 142 -4.57 1.02 -11.41
N LEU A 143 -4.50 1.62 -10.22
CA LEU A 143 -5.54 1.50 -9.20
C LEU A 143 -6.91 2.01 -9.69
N ARG A 144 -6.94 3.05 -10.53
CA ARG A 144 -8.19 3.61 -11.08
C ARG A 144 -8.90 2.69 -12.06
N LYS A 145 -8.16 1.82 -12.75
CA LYS A 145 -8.71 0.93 -13.77
C LYS A 145 -9.51 -0.22 -13.18
N VAL A 146 -9.30 -0.52 -11.90
CA VAL A 146 -9.82 -1.74 -11.26
C VAL A 146 -10.74 -1.38 -10.10
N PRO A 147 -11.98 -1.91 -10.06
CA PRO A 147 -12.84 -1.74 -8.90
C PRO A 147 -12.37 -2.62 -7.73
N PHE A 148 -12.38 -2.04 -6.53
CA PHE A 148 -12.10 -2.72 -5.28
C PHE A 148 -13.36 -2.76 -4.40
N THR A 149 -13.73 -3.93 -3.93
CA THR A 149 -14.87 -4.14 -3.04
C THR A 149 -14.40 -4.71 -1.72
N TYR A 150 -14.60 -3.95 -0.64
CA TYR A 150 -14.39 -4.43 0.72
C TYR A 150 -15.42 -5.51 1.08
N ASP A 151 -14.90 -6.61 1.62
CA ASP A 151 -15.67 -7.77 2.05
C ASP A 151 -15.12 -8.34 3.37
N GLU A 152 -15.86 -8.13 4.46
CA GLU A 152 -15.50 -8.62 5.79
C GLU A 152 -15.59 -10.15 5.93
N SER A 153 -16.31 -10.86 5.05
CA SER A 153 -16.38 -12.33 5.09
C SER A 153 -15.04 -12.99 4.81
N LEU A 154 -14.15 -12.32 4.08
CA LEU A 154 -12.78 -12.77 3.82
C LEU A 154 -11.91 -12.82 5.10
N ALA A 155 -12.34 -12.16 6.19
CA ALA A 155 -11.68 -12.23 7.49
C ALA A 155 -11.85 -13.58 8.20
N LYS A 156 -12.75 -14.46 7.73
CA LYS A 156 -13.08 -15.73 8.39
C LYS A 156 -12.55 -16.97 7.65
N GLY A 157 -11.82 -16.78 6.55
CA GLY A 157 -11.11 -17.86 5.84
C GLY A 157 -9.81 -18.25 6.51
#